data_AF-A0A970WXW4-F1
#
_entry.id   AF-A0A970WXW4-F1
#
_cell.length_a   1.000
_cell.length_b   1.000
_cell.length_c   1.000
_cell.angle_alpha   90.00
_cell.angle_beta   90.00
_cell.angle_gamma   90.00
#
_symmetry.space_group_name_H-M   'P 1'
#
loop_
_entity.id
_entity.type
_entity.pdbx_description
1 polymer ?
#
loop_
_entity_poly.entity_id
_entity_poly.type
_entity_poly.pdbx_seq_one_letter_code
_entity_poly.pdbx_strand_id
1 'polypeptide(L)'
;MINLIKCHYSYLVSKTTVLMISIVLVIHLFSCFMIGYDCIDFSWQSQANQYYLESNLFFIKTTGIFIVVFLFSYSFITKQDNYCTLIITSNISRSKYFITKIITISLFLLGFLWIEVFIFIVIGGLYYPHVILEPDFLFLFIQLYLLMIYYGLFALVLIQCFDNIYMSIIPFAFYTIASIFQDEKDNFFIFKIILPTISTTESRGNYYQILFLMIILFFINGIIYQKRDF
;
A
#
# COMPACT_ATOMS: atom_id res chain seq x y z
N MET A 1 -15.74 17.83 9.52
CA MET A 1 -15.00 16.67 9.00
C MET A 1 -13.71 17.14 8.32
N ILE A 2 -13.79 18.13 7.41
CA ILE A 2 -12.64 18.74 6.72
C ILE A 2 -11.53 19.20 7.69
N ASN A 3 -11.87 19.90 8.78
CA ASN A 3 -10.87 20.34 9.77
C ASN A 3 -10.13 19.17 10.44
N LEU A 4 -10.80 18.03 10.63
CA LEU A 4 -10.21 16.86 11.25
C LEU A 4 -9.28 16.11 10.28
N ILE A 5 -9.69 15.98 9.01
CA ILE A 5 -8.82 15.45 7.94
C ILE A 5 -7.56 16.31 7.78
N LYS A 6 -7.71 17.64 7.76
CA LYS A 6 -6.57 18.56 7.70
C LYS A 6 -5.62 18.38 8.89
N CYS A 7 -6.17 18.17 10.08
CA CYS A 7 -5.40 17.86 11.28
C CYS A 7 -4.63 16.54 11.10
N HIS A 8 -5.31 15.44 10.78
CA HIS A 8 -4.66 14.15 10.53
C HIS A 8 -3.56 14.26 9.47
N TYR A 9 -3.80 15.00 8.40
CA TYR A 9 -2.83 15.21 7.34
C TYR A 9 -1.57 15.93 7.86
N SER A 10 -1.72 16.97 8.69
CA SER A 10 -0.57 17.66 9.29
C SER A 10 0.29 16.77 10.18
N TYR A 11 -0.31 15.80 10.87
CA TYR A 11 0.44 14.82 11.67
C TYR A 11 1.00 13.68 10.83
N LEU A 12 0.32 13.32 9.73
CA LEU A 12 0.77 12.31 8.78
C LEU A 12 2.00 12.78 8.01
N VAL A 13 2.08 14.05 7.60
CA VAL A 13 3.21 14.64 6.87
C VAL A 13 4.29 15.12 7.83
N SER A 14 4.84 14.18 8.59
CA SER A 14 6.01 14.36 9.44
C SER A 14 7.32 14.31 8.64
N LYS A 15 8.44 14.76 9.23
CA LYS A 15 9.76 14.64 8.60
C LYS A 15 10.11 13.18 8.28
N THR A 16 9.78 12.26 9.19
CA THR A 16 10.04 10.82 9.02
C THR A 16 9.26 10.24 7.84
N THR A 17 7.98 10.56 7.72
CA THR A 17 7.13 10.04 6.64
C THR A 17 7.54 10.61 5.28
N VAL A 18 7.86 11.91 5.22
CA VAL A 18 8.42 12.53 4.00
C VAL A 18 9.73 11.85 3.60
N LEU A 19 10.66 11.65 4.53
CA LEU A 19 11.93 10.98 4.26
C LEU A 19 11.73 9.56 3.71
N MET A 20 10.86 8.77 4.34
CA MET A 20 10.57 7.40 3.90
C MET A 20 9.99 7.36 2.48
N ILE A 21 9.06 8.26 2.18
CA ILE A 21 8.45 8.36 0.84
C ILE A 21 9.47 8.83 -0.19
N SER A 22 10.28 9.82 0.13
CA SER A 22 11.34 10.29 -0.77
C SER A 22 12.33 9.18 -1.10
N ILE A 23 12.74 8.37 -0.12
CA ILE A 23 13.64 7.23 -0.34
C ILE A 23 13.00 6.24 -1.32
N VAL A 24 11.73 5.87 -1.09
CA VAL A 24 11.03 4.91 -1.96
C VAL A 24 10.83 5.44 -3.36
N LEU A 25 10.42 6.70 -3.51
CA LEU A 25 10.27 7.33 -4.83
C LEU A 25 11.60 7.37 -5.59
N VAL A 26 12.72 7.63 -4.91
CA VAL A 26 14.06 7.59 -5.54
C VAL A 26 14.42 6.18 -5.98
N ILE A 27 14.16 5.16 -5.14
CA ILE A 27 14.40 3.75 -5.48
C ILE A 27 13.56 3.35 -6.70
N HIS A 28 12.28 3.73 -6.73
CA HIS A 28 11.39 3.39 -7.83
C HIS A 28 11.74 4.14 -9.12
N LEU A 29 12.10 5.43 -9.02
CA LEU A 29 12.60 6.19 -10.16
C LEU A 29 13.85 5.53 -10.76
N PHE A 30 14.78 5.09 -9.91
CA PHE A 30 15.97 4.38 -10.34
C PHE A 30 15.62 3.02 -10.98
N SER A 31 14.69 2.25 -10.42
CA SER A 31 14.27 0.97 -11.01
C SER A 31 13.60 1.15 -12.37
N CYS A 32 12.68 2.12 -12.51
CA CYS A 32 12.04 2.44 -13.79
C CYS A 32 13.08 2.81 -14.85
N PHE A 33 14.09 3.60 -14.47
CA PHE A 33 15.15 4.01 -15.38
C PHE A 33 15.97 2.81 -15.87
N MET A 34 16.41 1.95 -14.95
CA MET A 34 17.23 0.78 -15.30
C MET A 34 16.44 -0.21 -16.16
N ILE A 35 15.21 -0.54 -15.77
CA ILE A 35 14.34 -1.46 -16.54
C ILE A 35 13.99 -0.84 -17.91
N GLY A 36 13.71 0.46 -17.96
CA GLY A 36 13.44 1.17 -19.21
C GLY A 36 14.63 1.16 -20.17
N TYR A 37 15.85 1.28 -19.64
CA TYR A 37 17.08 1.16 -20.43
C TYR A 37 17.26 -0.25 -21.00
N ASP A 38 17.03 -1.29 -20.20
CA ASP A 38 17.12 -2.68 -20.64
C ASP A 38 16.11 -3.01 -21.75
N CYS A 39 14.94 -2.36 -21.75
CA CYS A 39 13.91 -2.54 -22.78
C CYS A 39 14.30 -2.05 -24.17
N ILE A 40 15.35 -1.22 -24.32
CA ILE A 40 15.80 -0.69 -25.62
C ILE A 40 16.31 -1.83 -26.53
N ASP A 41 16.93 -2.85 -25.95
CA ASP A 41 17.60 -3.92 -26.69
C ASP A 41 16.67 -5.07 -27.09
N PHE A 42 15.38 -5.00 -26.71
CA PHE A 42 14.41 -6.04 -27.05
C PHE A 42 14.00 -5.97 -28.53
N SER A 43 14.16 -7.09 -29.25
CA SER A 43 13.73 -7.20 -30.64
C SER A 43 12.21 -7.26 -30.81
N TRP A 44 11.48 -7.74 -29.79
CA TRP A 44 10.02 -7.89 -29.81
C TRP A 44 9.36 -6.92 -28.84
N GLN A 45 8.62 -5.97 -29.42
CA GLN A 45 7.95 -4.90 -28.68
C GLN A 45 6.95 -5.39 -27.62
N SER A 46 6.26 -6.51 -27.86
CA SER A 46 5.34 -7.10 -26.89
C SER A 46 6.06 -7.63 -25.66
N GLN A 47 7.22 -8.27 -25.85
CA GLN A 47 8.04 -8.80 -24.75
C GLN A 47 8.64 -7.68 -23.92
N ALA A 48 9.11 -6.60 -24.56
CA ALA A 48 9.61 -5.41 -23.88
C ALA A 48 8.54 -4.77 -22.98
N ASN A 49 7.30 -4.65 -23.47
CA ASN A 49 6.17 -4.12 -22.70
C ASN A 49 5.82 -4.99 -21.49
N GLN A 50 5.74 -6.31 -21.68
CA GLN A 50 5.47 -7.23 -20.58
C GLN A 50 6.57 -7.20 -19.52
N TYR A 51 7.83 -7.21 -19.95
CA TYR A 51 8.98 -7.14 -19.05
C TYR A 51 9.01 -5.82 -18.26
N TYR A 52 8.78 -4.69 -18.94
CA TYR A 52 8.71 -3.37 -18.30
C TYR A 52 7.58 -3.31 -17.27
N LEU A 53 6.40 -3.82 -17.61
CA LEU A 53 5.25 -3.86 -16.71
C LEU A 53 5.50 -4.73 -15.49
N GLU A 54 5.89 -5.99 -15.69
CA GLU A 54 6.03 -6.97 -14.60
C GLU A 54 7.13 -6.59 -13.63
N SER A 55 8.28 -6.14 -14.15
CA SER A 55 9.43 -5.75 -13.33
C SER A 55 9.12 -4.52 -12.49
N ASN A 56 8.54 -3.47 -13.09
CA ASN A 56 8.18 -2.26 -12.34
C ASN A 56 7.03 -2.54 -11.37
N LEU A 57 6.02 -3.30 -11.77
CA LEU A 57 4.93 -3.68 -10.88
C LEU A 57 5.45 -4.42 -9.65
N PHE A 58 6.41 -5.34 -9.80
CA PHE A 58 7.03 -6.01 -8.67
C PHE A 58 7.67 -5.02 -7.68
N PHE A 59 8.40 -4.03 -8.19
CA PHE A 59 9.00 -2.98 -7.36
C PHE A 59 7.93 -2.15 -6.65
N ILE A 60 6.95 -1.58 -7.38
CA ILE A 60 5.87 -0.76 -6.80
C ILE A 60 5.07 -1.57 -5.77
N LYS A 61 4.79 -2.84 -6.05
CA LYS A 61 4.09 -3.75 -5.12
C LYS A 61 4.88 -3.85 -3.82
N THR A 62 6.17 -4.16 -3.90
CA THR A 62 7.01 -4.41 -2.72
C THR A 62 7.24 -3.15 -1.89
N THR A 63 7.70 -2.07 -2.53
CA THR A 63 7.97 -0.79 -1.84
C THR A 63 6.67 -0.14 -1.36
N GLY A 64 5.60 -0.31 -2.11
CA GLY A 64 4.27 0.14 -1.78
C GLY A 64 3.69 -0.51 -0.54
N ILE A 65 3.72 -1.84 -0.44
CA ILE A 65 3.31 -2.54 0.79
C ILE A 65 4.16 -2.09 1.97
N PHE A 66 5.48 -1.94 1.79
CA PHE A 66 6.37 -1.43 2.84
C PHE A 66 5.94 -0.05 3.35
N ILE A 67 5.67 0.91 2.44
CA ILE A 67 5.19 2.25 2.82
C ILE A 67 3.87 2.17 3.57
N VAL A 68 2.92 1.39 3.10
CA VAL A 68 1.57 1.39 3.66
C VAL A 68 1.57 0.77 5.06
N VAL A 69 2.30 -0.33 5.23
CA VAL A 69 2.55 -0.95 6.54
C VAL A 69 3.21 0.04 7.49
N PHE A 70 4.24 0.77 7.03
CA PHE A 70 4.88 1.83 7.82
C PHE A 70 3.91 2.95 8.19
N LEU A 71 3.15 3.51 7.24
CA LEU A 71 2.26 4.64 7.46
C LEU A 71 1.13 4.32 8.44
N PHE A 72 0.46 3.17 8.28
CA PHE A 72 -0.56 2.74 9.24
C PHE A 72 0.03 2.49 10.63
N SER A 73 1.18 1.83 10.70
CA SER A 73 1.83 1.52 11.98
C SER A 73 2.30 2.77 12.71
N TYR A 74 3.04 3.64 12.01
CA TYR A 74 3.59 4.87 12.56
C TYR A 74 2.49 5.87 12.93
N SER A 75 1.38 5.90 12.20
CA SER A 75 0.28 6.81 12.51
C SER A 75 -0.45 6.43 13.80
N PHE A 76 -0.59 5.15 14.13
CA PHE A 76 -1.43 4.67 15.24
C PHE A 76 -0.67 4.20 16.48
N ILE A 77 0.67 4.25 16.47
CA ILE A 77 1.47 4.01 17.66
C ILE A 77 1.26 5.13 18.68
N THR A 78 1.13 4.81 19.98
CA THR A 78 0.78 5.80 21.02
C THR A 78 1.66 7.04 20.97
N LYS A 79 2.98 6.85 20.90
CA LYS A 79 3.97 7.93 20.91
C LYS A 79 3.75 8.99 19.82
N GLN A 80 3.22 8.59 18.67
CA GLN A 80 2.93 9.49 17.55
C GLN A 80 1.46 9.93 17.54
N ASP A 81 0.55 9.12 18.08
CA ASP A 81 -0.88 9.40 18.16
C ASP A 81 -1.29 10.22 19.41
N ASN A 82 -0.34 10.88 20.08
CA ASN A 82 -0.59 11.66 21.29
C ASN A 82 -1.67 12.75 21.09
N TYR A 83 -1.74 13.34 19.89
CA TYR A 83 -2.72 14.36 19.56
C TYR A 83 -4.17 13.83 19.54
N CYS A 84 -4.36 12.50 19.53
CA CYS A 84 -5.66 11.86 19.69
C CYS A 84 -6.35 12.28 21.00
N THR A 85 -5.58 12.39 22.09
CA THR A 85 -6.10 12.78 23.41
C THR A 85 -6.77 14.15 23.37
N LEU A 86 -6.12 15.14 22.76
CA LEU A 86 -6.63 16.50 22.56
C LEU A 86 -7.91 16.53 21.70
N ILE A 87 -8.01 15.64 20.72
CA ILE A 87 -9.18 15.58 19.84
C ILE A 87 -10.35 14.90 20.54
N ILE A 88 -10.11 13.83 21.30
CA ILE A 88 -11.18 13.13 22.01
C ILE A 88 -11.76 14.01 23.12
N THR A 89 -10.94 14.77 23.85
CA THR A 89 -11.42 15.72 24.86
C THR A 89 -12.22 16.88 24.28
N SER A 90 -12.10 17.16 22.97
CA SER A 90 -12.90 18.16 22.27
C SER A 90 -14.30 17.69 21.83
N ASN A 91 -14.84 16.64 22.49
CA ASN A 91 -16.14 16.01 22.19
C ASN A 91 -16.25 15.34 20.80
N ILE A 92 -15.13 14.88 20.24
CA ILE A 92 -15.13 14.07 19.03
C ILE A 92 -15.12 12.58 19.42
N SER A 93 -16.08 11.81 18.89
CA SER A 93 -16.14 10.37 19.18
C SER A 93 -14.94 9.60 18.63
N ARG A 94 -14.51 8.56 19.37
CA ARG A 94 -13.38 7.69 18.99
C ARG A 94 -13.57 7.06 17.60
N SER A 95 -14.78 6.62 17.28
CA SER A 95 -15.09 6.06 15.96
C SER A 95 -14.91 7.08 14.84
N LYS A 96 -15.34 8.33 15.05
CA LYS A 96 -15.19 9.39 14.05
C LYS A 96 -13.71 9.73 13.85
N TYR A 97 -12.93 9.80 14.93
CA TYR A 97 -11.48 9.96 14.87
C TYR A 97 -10.83 8.86 14.03
N PHE A 98 -11.08 7.60 14.39
CA PHE A 98 -10.52 6.42 13.70
C PHE A 98 -10.85 6.41 12.21
N ILE A 99 -12.13 6.57 11.86
CA ILE A 99 -12.60 6.53 10.46
C ILE A 99 -11.95 7.65 9.66
N THR A 100 -11.95 8.88 10.17
CA THR A 100 -11.38 10.02 9.43
C THR A 100 -9.86 9.93 9.29
N LYS A 101 -9.16 9.34 10.26
CA LYS A 101 -7.72 9.07 10.16
C LYS A 101 -7.39 8.01 9.12
N ILE A 102 -8.14 6.90 9.08
CA ILE A 102 -8.00 5.88 8.02
C ILE A 102 -8.26 6.51 6.65
N ILE A 103 -9.35 7.26 6.49
CA ILE A 103 -9.66 7.95 5.23
C ILE A 103 -8.51 8.88 4.83
N THR A 104 -7.92 9.61 5.77
CA THR A 104 -6.81 10.51 5.48
C THR A 104 -5.58 9.75 4.98
N ILE A 105 -5.22 8.64 5.63
CA ILE A 105 -4.11 7.78 5.20
C ILE A 105 -4.40 7.18 3.81
N SER A 106 -5.61 6.67 3.58
CA SER A 106 -6.02 6.12 2.28
C SER A 106 -5.94 7.17 1.16
N LEU A 107 -6.41 8.40 1.39
CA LEU A 107 -6.32 9.49 0.41
C LEU A 107 -4.86 9.87 0.12
N PHE A 108 -4.01 9.89 1.15
CA PHE A 108 -2.59 10.14 0.99
C PHE A 108 -1.90 9.05 0.16
N LEU A 109 -2.23 7.79 0.41
CA LEU A 109 -1.74 6.64 -0.35
C LEU A 109 -2.19 6.67 -1.81
N LEU A 110 -3.42 7.09 -2.08
CA LEU A 110 -3.90 7.30 -3.44
C LEU A 110 -3.04 8.34 -4.17
N GLY A 111 -2.73 9.46 -3.52
CA GLY A 111 -1.82 10.48 -4.06
C GLY A 111 -0.41 9.94 -4.32
N PHE A 112 0.15 9.16 -3.40
CA PHE A 112 1.43 8.47 -3.58
C PHE A 112 1.42 7.54 -4.79
N LEU A 113 0.41 6.67 -4.92
CA LEU A 113 0.30 5.73 -6.03
C LEU A 113 0.12 6.43 -7.38
N TRP A 114 -0.56 7.58 -7.42
CA TRP A 114 -0.63 8.42 -8.62
C TRP A 114 0.73 8.95 -9.05
N ILE A 115 1.60 9.32 -8.10
CA ILE A 115 2.97 9.73 -8.40
C ILE A 115 3.76 8.55 -8.99
N GLU A 116 3.61 7.34 -8.44
CA GLU A 116 4.28 6.14 -8.97
C GLU A 116 3.83 5.80 -10.40
N VAL A 117 2.52 5.88 -10.67
CA VAL A 117 1.97 5.73 -12.03
C VAL A 117 2.54 6.79 -12.97
N PHE A 118 2.63 8.04 -12.52
CA PHE A 118 3.19 9.12 -13.33
C PHE A 118 4.66 8.87 -13.68
N ILE A 119 5.49 8.45 -12.71
CA ILE A 119 6.89 8.08 -12.94
C ILE A 119 7.00 6.95 -13.96
N PHE A 120 6.20 5.88 -13.78
CA PHE A 120 6.17 4.74 -14.69
C PHE A 120 5.85 5.15 -16.14
N ILE A 121 4.84 5.99 -16.34
CA ILE A 121 4.40 6.45 -17.67
C ILE A 121 5.47 7.35 -18.31
N VAL A 122 6.00 8.33 -17.56
CA VAL A 122 6.98 9.29 -18.10
C VAL A 122 8.26 8.58 -18.51
N ILE A 123 8.82 7.73 -17.66
CA ILE A 123 10.07 7.02 -17.96
C ILE A 123 9.85 6.02 -19.10
N GLY A 124 8.72 5.30 -19.07
CA GLY A 124 8.36 4.38 -20.14
C GLY A 124 8.25 5.10 -21.48
N GLY A 125 7.60 6.26 -21.53
CA GLY A 125 7.49 7.07 -22.75
C GLY A 125 8.81 7.66 -23.25
N LEU A 126 9.79 7.89 -22.36
CA LEU A 126 11.12 8.40 -22.74
C LEU A 126 12.00 7.33 -23.38
N TYR A 127 12.01 6.11 -22.81
CA TYR A 127 12.90 5.04 -23.25
C TYR A 127 12.27 4.10 -24.27
N TYR A 128 10.95 3.99 -24.25
CA TYR A 128 10.21 3.04 -25.06
C TYR A 128 8.96 3.71 -25.65
N PRO A 129 9.05 4.37 -26.82
CA PRO A 129 7.93 5.15 -27.40
C PRO A 129 6.70 4.32 -27.77
N HIS A 130 6.78 2.98 -27.64
CA HIS A 130 5.70 2.04 -27.87
C HIS A 130 5.10 1.46 -26.58
N VAL A 131 5.22 2.12 -25.42
CA VAL A 131 4.49 1.69 -24.21
C VAL A 131 3.00 1.64 -24.54
N ILE A 132 2.44 0.43 -24.62
CA ILE A 132 1.00 0.24 -24.82
C ILE A 132 0.37 0.26 -23.43
N LEU A 133 -0.28 1.37 -23.08
CA LEU A 133 -1.11 1.46 -21.88
C LEU A 133 -2.45 0.79 -22.15
N GLU A 134 -2.50 -0.54 -21.98
CA GLU A 134 -3.75 -1.28 -22.08
C GLU A 134 -4.68 -0.92 -20.90
N PRO A 135 -6.01 -0.91 -21.08
CA PRO A 135 -6.96 -0.61 -20.01
C PRO A 135 -6.80 -1.49 -18.76
N ASP A 136 -6.34 -2.73 -18.94
CA ASP A 136 -6.07 -3.68 -17.87
C ASP A 136 -4.94 -3.20 -16.92
N PHE A 137 -4.06 -2.31 -17.39
CA PHE A 137 -3.03 -1.65 -16.58
C PHE A 137 -3.65 -0.83 -15.45
N LEU A 138 -4.60 0.07 -15.77
CA LEU A 138 -5.22 0.92 -14.75
C LEU A 138 -5.98 0.09 -13.70
N PHE A 139 -6.58 -1.03 -14.13
CA PHE A 139 -7.23 -1.95 -13.22
C PHE A 139 -6.25 -2.59 -12.23
N LEU A 140 -5.05 -2.93 -12.69
CA LEU A 140 -3.99 -3.49 -11.85
C LEU A 140 -3.56 -2.50 -10.75
N PHE A 141 -3.49 -1.20 -11.05
CA PHE A 141 -3.20 -0.16 -10.05
C PHE A 141 -4.32 0.02 -9.02
N ILE A 142 -5.58 -0.12 -9.43
CA ILE A 142 -6.71 -0.15 -8.50
C ILE A 142 -6.59 -1.35 -7.56
N GLN A 143 -6.24 -2.52 -8.08
CA GLN A 143 -6.03 -3.71 -7.24
C GLN A 143 -4.84 -3.54 -6.30
N LEU A 144 -3.75 -2.96 -6.78
CA LEU A 144 -2.58 -2.65 -5.96
C LEU A 144 -2.94 -1.70 -4.82
N TYR A 145 -3.72 -0.65 -5.08
CA TYR A 145 -4.20 0.26 -4.05
C TYR A 145 -5.02 -0.45 -2.97
N LEU A 146 -5.92 -1.36 -3.36
CA LEU A 146 -6.68 -2.16 -2.40
C LEU A 146 -5.78 -3.11 -1.60
N LEU A 147 -4.85 -3.79 -2.27
CA LEU A 147 -3.88 -4.68 -1.64
C LEU A 147 -3.03 -3.94 -0.61
N MET A 148 -2.57 -2.74 -0.95
CA MET A 148 -1.86 -1.83 -0.05
C MET A 148 -2.69 -1.56 1.21
N ILE A 149 -3.93 -1.10 1.07
CA ILE A 149 -4.79 -0.82 2.23
C ILE A 149 -5.01 -2.08 3.07
N TYR A 150 -5.21 -3.23 2.45
CA TYR A 150 -5.34 -4.51 3.15
C TYR A 150 -4.14 -4.76 4.09
N TYR A 151 -2.90 -4.71 3.59
CA TYR A 151 -1.72 -4.94 4.42
C TYR A 151 -1.49 -3.82 5.46
N GLY A 152 -1.90 -2.58 5.16
CA GLY A 152 -1.93 -1.49 6.14
C GLY A 152 -2.88 -1.75 7.30
N LEU A 153 -4.09 -2.21 7.01
CA LEU A 153 -5.08 -2.60 8.02
C LEU A 153 -4.62 -3.84 8.81
N PHE A 154 -3.93 -4.79 8.17
CA PHE A 154 -3.35 -5.93 8.85
C PHE A 154 -2.26 -5.48 9.84
N ALA A 155 -1.36 -4.58 9.43
CA ALA A 155 -0.38 -3.98 10.31
C ALA A 155 -1.01 -3.24 11.48
N LEU A 156 -2.10 -2.52 11.21
CA LEU A 156 -2.82 -1.78 12.24
C LEU A 156 -3.34 -2.68 13.37
N VAL A 157 -3.82 -3.90 13.06
CA VAL A 157 -4.30 -4.84 14.09
C VAL A 157 -3.17 -5.14 15.08
N LEU A 158 -1.99 -5.47 14.58
CA LEU A 158 -0.85 -5.81 15.42
C LEU A 158 -0.37 -4.61 16.23
N ILE A 159 -0.34 -3.42 15.62
CA ILE A 159 0.08 -2.19 16.30
C ILE A 159 -0.90 -1.80 17.41
N GLN A 160 -2.21 -1.96 17.18
CA GLN A 160 -3.21 -1.67 18.22
C GLN A 160 -3.15 -2.65 19.39
N CYS A 161 -2.80 -3.92 19.13
CA CYS A 161 -2.69 -4.95 20.18
C CYS A 161 -1.41 -4.84 21.01
N PHE A 162 -0.27 -4.51 20.38
CA PHE A 162 1.04 -4.60 21.02
C PHE A 162 1.75 -3.25 21.21
N ASP A 163 1.27 -2.20 20.56
CA ASP A 163 1.82 -0.83 20.59
C ASP A 163 3.35 -0.75 20.34
N ASN A 164 3.84 -1.61 19.44
CA ASN A 164 5.26 -1.72 19.14
C ASN A 164 5.51 -1.65 17.63
N ILE A 165 6.31 -0.67 17.20
CA ILE A 165 6.62 -0.43 15.77
C ILE A 165 7.24 -1.66 15.09
N TYR A 166 7.97 -2.50 15.82
CA TYR A 166 8.58 -3.72 15.24
C TYR A 166 7.54 -4.74 14.77
N MET A 167 6.29 -4.65 15.24
CA MET A 167 5.20 -5.50 14.75
C MET A 167 4.85 -5.22 13.29
N SER A 168 5.24 -4.07 12.74
CA SER A 168 5.11 -3.76 11.32
C SER A 168 5.94 -4.70 10.42
N ILE A 169 6.96 -5.38 10.96
CA ILE A 169 7.77 -6.35 10.20
C ILE A 169 6.92 -7.58 9.82
N ILE A 170 5.99 -7.99 10.67
CA ILE A 170 5.21 -9.23 10.49
C ILE A 170 4.30 -9.18 9.24
N PRO A 171 3.45 -8.15 9.04
CA PRO A 171 2.64 -8.02 7.83
C PRO A 171 3.46 -7.98 6.55
N PHE A 172 4.61 -7.28 6.59
CA PHE A 172 5.51 -7.21 5.46
C PHE A 172 6.14 -8.57 5.14
N ALA A 173 6.62 -9.30 6.16
CA ALA A 173 7.14 -10.65 6.00
C ALA A 173 6.07 -11.61 5.45
N PHE A 174 4.84 -11.53 5.94
CA PHE A 174 3.73 -12.33 5.42
C PHE A 174 3.41 -12.02 3.96
N TYR A 175 3.42 -10.74 3.57
CA TYR A 175 3.29 -10.35 2.17
C TYR A 175 4.41 -10.96 1.31
N THR A 176 5.67 -10.85 1.74
CA THR A 176 6.81 -11.40 0.99
C THR A 176 6.68 -12.91 0.83
N ILE A 177 6.36 -13.63 1.90
CA ILE A 177 6.12 -15.08 1.88
C ILE A 177 4.97 -15.40 0.90
N ALA A 178 3.84 -14.70 1.00
CA ALA A 178 2.70 -14.92 0.11
C ALA A 178 3.03 -14.65 -1.36
N SER A 179 3.90 -13.68 -1.64
CA SER A 179 4.36 -13.38 -2.99
C SER A 179 5.27 -14.46 -3.58
N ILE A 180 6.09 -15.12 -2.76
CA ILE A 180 6.96 -16.23 -3.19
C ILE A 180 6.12 -17.48 -3.51
N PHE A 181 5.12 -17.78 -2.68
CA PHE A 181 4.28 -18.98 -2.83
C PHE A 181 3.09 -18.79 -3.78
N GLN A 182 3.00 -17.66 -4.49
CA GLN A 182 1.86 -17.36 -5.36
C GLN A 182 1.72 -18.38 -6.50
N ASP A 183 2.83 -18.81 -7.09
CA ASP A 183 2.86 -19.70 -8.26
C ASP A 183 2.78 -21.20 -7.92
N GLU A 184 2.87 -21.57 -6.63
CA GLU A 184 2.77 -22.96 -6.22
C GLU A 184 1.31 -23.44 -6.23
N LYS A 185 1.03 -24.51 -7.01
CA LYS A 185 -0.34 -24.94 -7.31
C LYS A 185 -1.08 -25.61 -6.13
N ASP A 186 -0.40 -26.36 -5.27
CA ASP A 186 -1.13 -27.40 -4.51
C ASP A 186 -1.08 -27.32 -2.97
N ASN A 187 -0.14 -26.59 -2.34
CA ASN A 187 0.10 -26.76 -0.88
C ASN A 187 -0.28 -25.58 0.03
N PHE A 188 -0.71 -24.44 -0.51
CA PHE A 188 -0.88 -23.21 0.30
C PHE A 188 -2.25 -22.52 0.14
N PHE A 189 -3.31 -23.28 -0.12
CA PHE A 189 -4.67 -22.72 -0.36
C PHE A 189 -5.16 -21.80 0.76
N ILE A 190 -4.95 -22.16 2.03
CA ILE A 190 -5.36 -21.33 3.19
C ILE A 190 -4.58 -20.01 3.22
N PHE A 191 -3.28 -20.04 2.91
CA PHE A 191 -2.46 -18.83 2.85
C PHE A 191 -2.92 -17.93 1.70
N LYS A 192 -3.26 -18.49 0.54
CA LYS A 192 -3.80 -17.73 -0.60
C LYS A 192 -5.13 -17.05 -0.26
N ILE A 193 -5.97 -17.66 0.58
CA ILE A 193 -7.23 -17.05 1.03
C ILE A 193 -7.00 -15.88 1.99
N ILE A 194 -6.07 -16.01 2.93
CA ILE A 194 -5.89 -15.01 4.00
C ILE A 194 -4.94 -13.90 3.58
N LEU A 195 -3.89 -14.23 2.83
CA LEU A 195 -2.82 -13.34 2.38
C LEU A 195 -2.94 -13.16 0.85
N PRO A 196 -3.86 -12.29 0.39
CA PRO A 196 -4.02 -12.06 -1.03
C PRO A 196 -2.73 -11.46 -1.62
N THR A 197 -2.54 -11.75 -2.91
CA THR A 197 -1.49 -11.18 -3.76
C THR A 197 -2.09 -10.84 -5.12
N ILE A 198 -1.37 -10.04 -5.91
CA ILE A 198 -1.75 -9.71 -7.28
C ILE A 198 -0.64 -10.17 -8.22
N SER A 199 -1.03 -10.73 -9.37
CA SER A 199 -0.19 -11.04 -10.52
C SER A 199 -0.78 -10.40 -11.78
N THR A 200 0.05 -10.22 -12.80
CA THR A 200 -0.38 -9.82 -14.15
C THR A 200 -1.24 -10.87 -14.84
N THR A 201 -1.16 -12.14 -14.40
CA THR A 201 -1.82 -13.29 -15.03
C THR A 201 -3.28 -13.51 -14.58
N GLU A 202 -3.67 -13.10 -13.37
CA GLU A 202 -4.98 -13.41 -12.78
C GLU A 202 -5.77 -12.15 -12.43
N SER A 203 -6.05 -11.33 -13.45
CA SER A 203 -6.45 -9.94 -13.24
C SER A 203 -7.80 -9.72 -12.56
N ARG A 204 -8.72 -10.68 -12.39
CA ARG A 204 -10.07 -10.38 -11.83
C ARG A 204 -10.47 -11.14 -10.56
N GLY A 205 -9.88 -12.31 -10.29
CA GLY A 205 -10.30 -13.17 -9.17
C GLY A 205 -9.99 -12.55 -7.79
N ASN A 206 -8.82 -11.94 -7.64
CA ASN A 206 -8.29 -11.53 -6.34
C ASN A 206 -8.94 -10.23 -5.81
N TYR A 207 -9.60 -9.45 -6.68
CA TYR A 207 -10.22 -8.17 -6.32
C TYR A 207 -11.29 -8.31 -5.22
N TYR A 208 -12.26 -9.21 -5.42
CA TYR A 208 -13.37 -9.38 -4.49
C TYR A 208 -12.92 -9.93 -3.14
N GLN A 209 -11.93 -10.83 -3.16
CA GLN A 209 -11.32 -11.38 -1.97
C GLN A 209 -10.62 -10.29 -1.14
N ILE A 210 -9.80 -9.44 -1.78
CA ILE A 210 -9.12 -8.33 -1.11
C ILE A 210 -10.15 -7.40 -0.44
N LEU A 211 -11.21 -7.01 -1.17
CA LEU A 211 -12.27 -6.16 -0.63
C LEU A 211 -12.95 -6.78 0.60
N PHE A 212 -13.30 -8.06 0.53
CA PHE A 212 -13.95 -8.76 1.64
C PHE A 212 -13.06 -8.77 2.89
N LEU A 213 -11.78 -9.12 2.73
CA LEU A 213 -10.81 -9.12 3.82
C LEU A 213 -10.55 -7.72 4.38
N MET A 214 -10.50 -6.70 3.53
CA MET A 214 -10.38 -5.30 3.96
C MET A 214 -11.54 -4.88 4.85
N ILE A 215 -12.77 -5.24 4.49
CA ILE A 215 -13.97 -4.93 5.29
C ILE A 215 -13.86 -5.60 6.65
N ILE A 216 -13.48 -6.88 6.71
CA ILE A 216 -13.29 -7.61 7.97
C ILE A 216 -12.24 -6.91 8.84
N LEU A 217 -11.06 -6.63 8.28
CA LEU A 217 -9.97 -5.98 9.03
C LEU A 217 -10.36 -4.57 9.48
N PHE A 218 -11.11 -3.82 8.69
CA PHE A 218 -11.60 -2.51 9.07
C PHE A 218 -12.49 -2.57 10.31
N PHE A 219 -13.43 -3.52 10.36
CA PHE A 219 -14.29 -3.73 11.52
C PHE A 219 -13.51 -4.20 12.75
N ILE A 220 -12.58 -5.15 12.59
CA ILE A 220 -11.71 -5.63 13.67
C ILE A 220 -10.93 -4.46 14.29
N ASN A 221 -10.23 -3.68 13.46
CA ASN A 221 -9.49 -2.51 13.92
C ASN A 221 -10.41 -1.47 14.59
N GLY A 222 -11.62 -1.25 14.06
CA GLY A 222 -12.59 -0.34 14.66
C GLY A 222 -13.01 -0.77 16.08
N ILE A 223 -13.24 -2.07 16.29
CA ILE A 223 -13.61 -2.64 17.60
C ILE A 223 -12.45 -2.54 18.58
N ILE A 224 -11.23 -2.90 18.15
CA ILE A 224 -10.03 -2.83 19.01
C ILE A 224 -9.77 -1.38 19.42
N TYR A 225 -9.83 -0.44 18.47
CA TYR A 225 -9.58 0.97 18.73
C TYR A 225 -10.56 1.59 19.73
N GLN A 226 -11.83 1.19 19.71
CA GLN A 226 -12.83 1.68 20.67
C GLN A 226 -12.51 1.25 22.10
N LYS A 227 -11.97 0.05 22.28
CA LYS A 227 -11.62 -0.55 23.59
C LYS A 227 -10.25 -0.14 24.10
N ARG A 228 -9.46 0.62 23.34
CA ARG A 228 -8.14 1.07 23.74
C ARG A 228 -8.25 2.09 24.87
N ASP A 229 -7.52 1.85 25.96
CA ASP A 229 -7.34 2.82 27.03
C ASP A 229 -6.24 3.82 26.62
N PHE A 230 -6.52 5.12 26.77
CA PHE A 230 -5.62 6.23 26.46
C PHE A 230 -5.19 6.92 27.74
#